data_AF-A0A9E3TQ20-F1
#
_entry.id   AF-A0A9E3TQ20-F1
#
_cell.length_a   1.000
_cell.length_b   1.000
_cell.length_c   1.000
_cell.angle_alpha   90.00
_cell.angle_beta   90.00
_cell.angle_gamma   90.00
#
_symmetry.space_group_name_H-M   'P 1'
#
loop_
_entity.id
_entity.type
_entity.pdbx_description
1 polymer ?
#
loop_
_entity_poly.entity_id
_entity_poly.type
_entity_poly.pdbx_seq_one_letter_code
_entity_poly.pdbx_strand_id
1 'polypeptide(L)'
;MLRQRAREQRDQAIAQAKATYETALNQITALENVLLDRGKPKVKRISDCIRAVMPTDRPFTVEDVTELLQASYPTRIWNKHVVSNHLTHFRQRGVICRVRKPSRGHGAIYAAKGVNASVSSFGDKTLSEVMRELLTEPMRPVELAVLILESDYDTNMNRDNMRIAVSRILRTNVAFQKVGGGKWALR
;
A
#
# COMPACT_ATOMS: atom_id res chain seq x y z
N MET A 1 17.85 -5.95 79.07
CA MET A 1 18.50 -6.61 77.91
C MET A 1 17.59 -7.58 77.14
N LEU A 2 16.88 -8.52 77.77
CA LEU A 2 16.05 -9.52 77.04
C LEU A 2 14.97 -8.93 76.12
N ARG A 3 14.26 -7.87 76.55
CA ARG A 3 13.22 -7.21 75.74
C ARG A 3 13.76 -6.53 74.47
N GLN A 4 15.02 -6.13 74.46
CA GLN A 4 15.64 -5.44 73.32
C GLN A 4 16.03 -6.45 72.24
N ARG A 5 16.65 -7.57 72.64
CA ARG A 5 16.92 -8.71 71.75
C ARG A 5 15.64 -9.29 71.11
N ALA A 6 14.55 -9.37 71.88
CA ALA A 6 13.26 -9.84 71.35
C ALA A 6 12.66 -8.88 70.30
N ARG A 7 12.86 -7.56 70.44
CA ARG A 7 12.44 -6.57 69.44
C ARG A 7 13.28 -6.68 68.17
N GLU A 8 14.60 -6.76 68.32
CA GLU A 8 15.53 -6.92 67.19
C GLU A 8 15.24 -8.19 66.38
N GLN A 9 14.97 -9.31 67.04
CA GLN A 9 14.57 -10.56 66.38
C GLN A 9 13.24 -10.43 65.63
N ARG A 10 12.26 -9.74 66.23
CA ARG A 10 10.96 -9.50 65.59
C ARG A 10 11.13 -8.64 64.34
N ASP A 11 11.90 -7.58 64.43
CA ASP A 11 12.08 -6.63 63.33
C ASP A 11 12.89 -7.27 62.19
N GLN A 12 13.89 -8.11 62.49
CA GLN A 12 14.59 -8.92 61.50
C GLN A 12 13.66 -9.91 60.78
N ALA A 13 12.80 -10.61 61.53
CA ALA A 13 11.83 -11.54 60.94
C ALA A 13 10.82 -10.80 60.02
N ILE A 14 10.36 -9.62 60.43
CA ILE A 14 9.46 -8.79 59.61
C ILE A 14 10.18 -8.29 58.34
N ALA A 15 11.44 -7.86 58.45
CA ALA A 15 12.21 -7.40 57.30
C ALA A 15 12.44 -8.53 56.28
N GLN A 16 12.78 -9.73 56.76
CA GLN A 16 12.92 -10.91 55.90
C GLN A 16 11.61 -11.29 55.21
N ALA A 17 10.49 -11.27 55.94
CA ALA A 17 9.17 -11.55 55.37
C ALA A 17 8.76 -10.54 54.29
N LYS A 18 9.09 -9.25 54.47
CA LYS A 18 8.84 -8.22 53.46
C LYS A 18 9.70 -8.43 52.21
N ALA A 19 10.99 -8.72 52.39
CA ALA A 19 11.89 -8.96 51.27
C ALA A 19 11.47 -10.18 50.43
N THR A 20 11.07 -11.28 51.07
CA THR A 20 10.58 -12.47 50.35
C THR A 20 9.26 -12.19 49.65
N TYR A 21 8.35 -11.43 50.27
CA TYR A 21 7.09 -11.03 49.64
C TYR A 21 7.29 -10.14 48.41
N GLU A 22 8.17 -9.15 48.48
CA GLU A 22 8.51 -8.29 47.34
C GLU A 22 9.14 -9.09 46.19
N THR A 23 10.04 -10.02 46.51
CA THR A 23 10.65 -10.90 45.51
C THR A 23 9.59 -11.79 44.84
N ALA A 24 8.66 -12.35 45.62
CA ALA A 24 7.58 -13.18 45.10
C ALA A 24 6.61 -12.37 44.23
N LEU A 25 6.25 -11.15 44.63
CA LEU A 25 5.42 -10.26 43.80
C LEU A 25 6.10 -9.97 42.45
N ASN A 26 7.39 -9.65 42.45
CA ASN A 26 8.12 -9.40 41.21
C ASN A 26 8.15 -10.64 40.29
N GLN A 27 8.30 -11.83 40.86
CA GLN A 27 8.23 -13.09 40.10
C GLN A 27 6.82 -13.36 39.54
N ILE A 28 5.77 -13.11 40.33
CA ILE A 28 4.39 -13.22 39.87
C ILE A 28 4.13 -12.25 38.71
N THR A 29 4.53 -10.98 38.83
CA THR A 29 4.37 -9.99 37.76
C THR A 29 5.16 -10.37 36.50
N ALA A 30 6.37 -10.92 36.65
CA ALA A 30 7.16 -11.40 35.52
C ALA A 30 6.47 -12.59 34.82
N LEU A 31 5.96 -13.56 35.59
CA LEU A 31 5.22 -14.71 35.07
C LEU A 31 3.90 -14.31 34.40
N GLU A 32 3.16 -13.36 34.98
CA GLU A 32 1.94 -12.81 34.38
C GLU A 32 2.22 -12.13 33.04
N ASN A 33 3.33 -11.38 32.93
CA ASN A 33 3.74 -10.75 31.67
C ASN A 33 4.09 -11.76 30.58
N VAL A 34 4.69 -12.90 30.97
CA VAL A 34 5.03 -14.01 30.05
C VAL A 34 3.77 -14.78 29.63
N LEU A 35 2.90 -15.12 30.59
CA LEU A 35 1.70 -15.94 30.35
C LEU A 35 0.61 -15.18 29.58
N LEU A 36 0.45 -13.87 29.83
CA LEU A 36 -0.57 -13.06 29.18
C LEU A 36 -0.11 -12.47 27.83
N ASP A 37 1.12 -12.79 27.38
CA ASP A 37 1.74 -12.28 26.15
C ASP A 37 1.71 -10.73 26.05
N ARG A 38 1.51 -10.04 27.19
CA ARG A 38 1.34 -8.59 27.30
C ARG A 38 2.63 -7.81 27.03
N GLY A 39 3.77 -8.50 27.00
CA GLY A 39 5.09 -7.93 26.70
C GLY A 39 5.57 -8.13 25.26
N LYS A 40 4.92 -8.97 24.43
CA LYS A 40 5.31 -9.08 23.02
C LYS A 40 4.68 -7.93 22.24
N PRO A 41 5.47 -7.07 21.57
CA PRO A 41 4.91 -6.08 20.68
C PRO A 41 4.08 -6.83 19.63
N LYS A 42 2.76 -6.61 19.63
CA LYS A 42 1.87 -7.19 18.60
C LYS A 42 2.51 -6.89 17.25
N VAL A 43 2.88 -7.94 16.51
CA VAL A 43 3.48 -7.80 15.19
C VAL A 43 2.49 -7.00 14.34
N LYS A 44 2.81 -5.71 14.10
CA LYS A 44 1.95 -4.85 13.30
C LYS A 44 1.80 -5.48 11.93
N ARG A 45 0.57 -5.54 11.43
CA ARG A 45 0.30 -6.04 10.09
C ARG A 45 1.04 -5.16 9.09
N ILE A 46 1.52 -5.74 8.01
CA ILE A 46 2.27 -5.02 6.95
C ILE A 46 1.45 -3.82 6.45
N SER A 47 0.14 -4.01 6.25
CA SER A 47 -0.78 -2.94 5.86
C SER A 47 -0.75 -1.74 6.80
N ASP A 48 -0.68 -1.99 8.10
CA ASP A 48 -0.74 -0.93 9.12
C ASP A 48 0.58 -0.18 9.17
N CYS A 49 1.69 -0.88 9.02
CA CYS A 49 3.01 -0.28 8.87
C CYS A 49 3.08 0.59 7.61
N ILE A 50 2.64 0.09 6.45
CA ILE A 50 2.63 0.85 5.19
C ILE A 50 1.78 2.10 5.36
N ARG A 51 0.56 1.97 5.89
CA ARG A 51 -0.34 3.12 6.10
C ARG A 51 0.27 4.17 7.03
N ALA A 52 1.02 3.75 8.04
CA ALA A 52 1.64 4.65 9.00
C ALA A 52 2.80 5.47 8.42
N VAL A 53 3.50 4.95 7.41
CA VAL A 53 4.69 5.63 6.83
C VAL A 53 4.42 6.26 5.47
N MET A 54 3.30 5.93 4.83
CA MET A 54 2.95 6.42 3.49
C MET A 54 2.81 7.95 3.48
N PRO A 55 3.47 8.66 2.57
CA PRO A 55 3.30 10.10 2.43
C PRO A 55 1.85 10.48 2.13
N THR A 56 1.34 11.48 2.86
CA THR A 56 -0.05 11.96 2.75
C THR A 56 -0.16 13.35 2.12
N ASP A 57 0.97 14.01 1.89
CA ASP A 57 1.09 15.40 1.45
C ASP A 57 1.70 15.53 0.04
N ARG A 58 2.34 14.47 -0.47
CA ARG A 58 3.05 14.48 -1.74
C ARG A 58 2.91 13.16 -2.52
N PRO A 59 3.14 13.19 -3.84
CA PRO A 59 3.28 11.97 -4.63
C PRO A 59 4.48 11.14 -4.16
N PHE A 60 4.38 9.82 -4.29
CA PHE A 60 5.40 8.87 -3.84
C PHE A 60 5.43 7.61 -4.72
N THR A 61 6.54 6.89 -4.65
CA THR A 61 6.80 5.63 -5.34
C THR A 61 6.83 4.45 -4.36
N VAL A 62 6.94 3.23 -4.89
CA VAL A 62 7.08 2.03 -4.05
C VAL A 62 8.41 2.05 -3.30
N GLU A 63 9.44 2.58 -3.95
CA GLU A 63 10.79 2.80 -3.43
C GLU A 63 10.74 3.72 -2.20
N ASP A 64 10.11 4.89 -2.32
CA ASP A 64 9.97 5.85 -1.20
C ASP A 64 9.32 5.20 0.03
N VAL A 65 8.23 4.45 -0.18
CA VAL A 65 7.54 3.74 0.91
C VAL A 65 8.42 2.65 1.52
N THR A 66 9.20 1.94 0.70
CA THR A 66 10.09 0.88 1.18
C THR A 66 11.23 1.46 2.02
N GLU A 67 11.81 2.59 1.61
CA GLU A 67 12.84 3.31 2.36
C GLU A 67 12.30 3.82 3.69
N LEU A 68 11.11 4.43 3.70
CA LEU A 68 10.45 4.91 4.92
C LEU A 68 10.11 3.76 5.88
N LEU A 69 9.73 2.59 5.36
CA LEU A 69 9.51 1.39 6.16
C LEU A 69 10.81 0.86 6.78
N GLN A 70 11.90 0.83 6.02
CA GLN A 70 13.21 0.40 6.52
C GLN A 70 13.73 1.34 7.60
N ALA A 71 13.54 2.66 7.43
CA ALA A 71 13.91 3.65 8.44
C ALA A 71 13.06 3.53 9.72
N SER A 72 11.74 3.32 9.58
CA SER A 72 10.82 3.25 10.73
C SER A 72 10.83 1.91 11.46
N TYR A 73 11.17 0.82 10.76
CA TYR A 73 11.13 -0.55 11.26
C TYR A 73 12.37 -1.34 10.79
N PRO A 74 13.57 -1.00 11.28
CA PRO A 74 14.84 -1.54 10.77
C PRO A 74 15.04 -3.03 11.07
N THR A 75 14.37 -3.57 12.08
CA THR A 75 14.46 -4.99 12.46
C THR A 75 13.68 -5.92 11.53
N ARG A 76 12.92 -5.37 10.58
CA ARG A 76 12.06 -6.14 9.67
C ARG A 76 12.55 -6.04 8.24
N ILE A 77 12.53 -7.17 7.54
CA ILE A 77 12.82 -7.23 6.10
C ILE A 77 11.56 -6.84 5.33
N TRP A 78 11.68 -5.83 4.46
CA TRP A 78 10.60 -5.32 3.63
C TRP A 78 10.80 -5.74 2.18
N ASN A 79 9.95 -6.64 1.70
CA ASN A 79 9.96 -7.06 0.29
C ASN A 79 9.15 -6.06 -0.56
N LYS A 80 9.83 -5.44 -1.54
CA LYS A 80 9.25 -4.46 -2.46
C LYS A 80 8.00 -4.97 -3.20
N HIS A 81 7.96 -6.25 -3.59
CA HIS A 81 6.80 -6.85 -4.24
C HIS A 81 5.58 -6.90 -3.30
N VAL A 82 5.81 -7.23 -2.02
CA VAL A 82 4.76 -7.24 -1.00
C VAL A 82 4.22 -5.83 -0.75
N VAL A 83 5.11 -4.82 -0.66
CA VAL A 83 4.70 -3.41 -0.54
C VAL A 83 3.86 -2.99 -1.75
N SER A 84 4.31 -3.30 -2.97
CA SER A 84 3.57 -3.01 -4.21
C SER A 84 2.16 -3.64 -4.24
N ASN A 85 2.02 -4.88 -3.76
CA ASN A 85 0.73 -5.56 -3.69
C ASN A 85 -0.21 -4.86 -2.69
N HIS A 86 0.30 -4.45 -1.53
CA HIS A 86 -0.49 -3.68 -0.57
C HIS A 86 -0.89 -2.29 -1.08
N LEU A 87 -0.01 -1.59 -1.81
CA LEU A 87 -0.35 -0.32 -2.47
C LEU A 87 -1.45 -0.54 -3.52
N THR A 88 -1.39 -1.64 -4.27
CA THR A 88 -2.46 -2.01 -5.21
C THR A 88 -3.81 -2.19 -4.50
N HIS A 89 -3.83 -2.82 -3.33
CA HIS A 89 -5.04 -2.94 -2.51
C HIS A 89 -5.51 -1.60 -1.94
N PHE A 90 -4.60 -0.73 -1.51
CA PHE A 90 -4.98 0.62 -1.07
C PHE A 90 -5.57 1.45 -2.19
N ARG A 91 -5.06 1.29 -3.42
CA ARG A 91 -5.64 1.91 -4.61
C ARG A 91 -7.05 1.37 -4.89
N GLN A 92 -7.23 0.05 -4.87
CA GLN A 92 -8.56 -0.56 -5.07
C GLN A 92 -9.59 -0.10 -4.03
N ARG A 93 -9.14 0.21 -2.80
CA ARG A 93 -9.99 0.74 -1.73
C ARG A 93 -10.15 2.27 -1.77
N GLY A 94 -9.57 2.95 -2.76
CA GLY A 94 -9.62 4.41 -2.89
C GLY A 94 -8.89 5.18 -1.80
N VAL A 95 -7.92 4.55 -1.10
CA VAL A 95 -7.08 5.22 -0.10
C VAL A 95 -6.02 6.09 -0.79
N ILE A 96 -5.53 5.60 -1.93
CA ILE A 96 -4.56 6.27 -2.78
C ILE A 96 -5.04 6.24 -4.22
N CYS A 97 -4.59 7.20 -5.03
CA CYS A 97 -4.75 7.17 -6.48
C CYS A 97 -3.39 6.96 -7.15
N ARG A 98 -3.39 6.39 -8.35
CA ARG A 98 -2.17 6.32 -9.15
C ARG A 98 -2.10 7.54 -10.05
N VAL A 99 -1.07 8.33 -9.85
CA VAL A 99 -0.78 9.54 -10.65
C VAL A 99 -0.18 9.14 -12.00
N ARG A 100 0.71 8.15 -11.99
CA ARG A 100 1.42 7.67 -13.19
C ARG A 100 1.56 6.16 -13.21
N LYS A 101 1.40 5.57 -14.40
CA LYS A 101 1.66 4.13 -14.62
C LYS A 101 3.17 3.84 -14.56
N PRO A 102 3.56 2.59 -14.24
CA PRO A 102 4.95 2.20 -14.38
C PRO A 102 5.35 2.25 -15.87
N SER A 103 6.50 2.85 -16.15
CA SER A 103 7.05 3.02 -17.50
C SER A 103 8.49 2.47 -17.54
N ARG A 104 9.12 2.42 -18.72
CA ARG A 104 10.47 1.84 -18.85
C ARG A 104 11.45 2.67 -18.01
N GLY A 105 12.05 2.03 -17.00
CA GLY A 105 13.01 2.69 -16.10
C GLY A 105 12.38 3.54 -14.99
N HIS A 106 11.05 3.67 -14.94
CA HIS A 106 10.39 4.43 -13.89
C HIS A 106 9.23 3.67 -13.23
N GLY A 107 9.22 3.68 -11.90
CA GLY A 107 8.14 3.10 -11.10
C GLY A 107 6.82 3.85 -11.25
N ALA A 108 5.75 3.19 -10.84
CA ALA A 108 4.44 3.83 -10.69
C ALA A 108 4.51 4.92 -9.62
N ILE A 109 3.81 6.03 -9.86
CA ILE A 109 3.69 7.13 -8.89
C ILE A 109 2.27 7.10 -8.33
N TYR A 110 2.18 7.17 -7.01
CA TYR A 110 0.95 7.20 -6.23
C TYR A 110 0.83 8.51 -5.48
N ALA A 111 -0.39 8.87 -5.09
CA ALA A 111 -0.65 9.96 -4.18
C ALA A 111 -1.77 9.57 -3.22
N ALA A 112 -1.75 10.09 -2.00
CA ALA A 112 -2.88 9.95 -1.10
C ALA A 112 -4.11 10.65 -1.68
N LYS A 113 -5.31 10.11 -1.39
CA LYS A 113 -6.55 10.74 -1.83
C LYS A 113 -6.64 12.17 -1.28
N GLY A 114 -6.91 13.14 -2.15
CA GLY A 114 -7.03 14.57 -1.78
C GLY A 114 -5.74 15.38 -1.95
N VAL A 115 -4.60 14.74 -2.26
CA VAL A 115 -3.38 15.47 -2.65
C VAL A 115 -3.57 16.03 -4.06
N ASN A 116 -3.28 17.32 -4.22
CA ASN A 116 -3.22 17.98 -5.53
C ASN A 116 -1.99 17.48 -6.32
N ALA A 117 -2.12 16.29 -6.90
CA ALA A 117 -1.22 15.80 -7.92
C ALA A 117 -1.85 16.02 -9.30
N SER A 118 -1.06 16.37 -10.31
CA SER A 118 -1.50 16.38 -11.70
C SER A 118 -1.76 14.94 -12.14
N VAL A 119 -2.94 14.42 -11.80
CA VAL A 119 -3.40 13.09 -12.22
C VAL A 119 -3.84 13.22 -13.67
N SER A 120 -3.18 12.50 -14.58
CA SER A 120 -3.70 12.37 -15.95
C SER A 120 -5.16 11.89 -15.88
N SER A 121 -6.03 12.47 -16.70
CA SER A 121 -7.44 12.08 -16.83
C SER A 121 -7.63 10.57 -17.11
N PHE A 122 -6.58 9.92 -17.61
CA PHE A 122 -6.53 8.49 -17.92
C PHE A 122 -5.49 7.71 -17.10
N GLY A 123 -4.83 8.33 -16.12
CA GLY A 123 -3.72 7.75 -15.35
C GLY A 123 -4.08 6.43 -14.66
N ASP A 124 -5.34 6.29 -14.21
CA ASP A 124 -5.82 5.05 -13.59
C ASP A 124 -6.66 4.14 -14.51
N LYS A 125 -7.01 4.60 -15.70
CA LYS A 125 -7.86 3.86 -16.66
C LYS A 125 -7.04 2.88 -17.48
N THR A 126 -7.58 1.70 -17.73
CA THR A 126 -7.05 0.72 -18.69
C THR A 126 -7.25 1.24 -20.11
N LEU A 127 -6.45 0.75 -21.07
CA LEU A 127 -6.61 1.12 -22.47
C LEU A 127 -8.05 0.89 -22.98
N SER A 128 -8.72 -0.16 -22.52
CA SER A 128 -10.10 -0.45 -22.90
C SER A 128 -11.10 0.55 -22.32
N GLU A 129 -10.89 1.06 -21.11
CA GLU A 129 -11.75 2.10 -20.51
C GLU A 129 -11.54 3.43 -21.23
N VAL A 130 -10.29 3.78 -21.53
CA VAL A 130 -9.95 4.97 -22.33
C VAL A 130 -10.59 4.89 -23.72
N MET A 131 -10.49 3.73 -24.37
CA MET A 131 -11.17 3.51 -25.66
C MET A 131 -12.69 3.68 -25.55
N ARG A 132 -13.32 3.23 -24.46
CA ARG A 132 -14.77 3.42 -24.26
C ARG A 132 -15.13 4.89 -24.10
N GLU A 133 -14.30 5.68 -23.44
CA GLU A 133 -14.56 7.11 -23.26
C GLU A 133 -14.30 7.92 -24.53
N LEU A 134 -13.28 7.57 -25.30
CA LEU A 134 -12.90 8.30 -26.51
C LEU A 134 -13.71 7.89 -27.75
N LEU A 135 -14.28 6.68 -27.78
CA LEU A 135 -15.06 6.18 -28.91
C LEU A 135 -16.51 6.70 -28.85
N THR A 136 -16.69 7.99 -29.09
CA THR A 136 -18.01 8.66 -29.14
C THR A 136 -18.76 8.41 -30.44
N GLU A 137 -18.03 8.16 -31.54
CA GLU A 137 -18.56 7.89 -32.88
C GLU A 137 -17.89 6.66 -33.50
N PRO A 138 -18.47 6.04 -34.55
CA PRO A 138 -17.84 4.91 -35.22
C PRO A 138 -16.49 5.30 -35.87
N MET A 139 -15.39 4.77 -35.34
CA MET A 139 -14.02 5.08 -35.78
C MET A 139 -13.26 3.85 -36.28
N ARG A 140 -12.31 4.06 -37.18
CA ARG A 140 -11.32 3.05 -37.58
C ARG A 140 -10.29 2.86 -36.46
N PRO A 141 -9.67 1.67 -36.34
CA PRO A 141 -8.66 1.43 -35.30
C PRO A 141 -7.46 2.39 -35.35
N VAL A 142 -7.12 2.91 -36.54
CA VAL A 142 -6.04 3.89 -36.72
C VAL A 142 -6.43 5.25 -36.13
N GLU A 143 -7.65 5.72 -36.40
CA GLU A 143 -8.19 6.99 -35.89
C GLU A 143 -8.23 6.96 -34.36
N LEU A 144 -8.76 5.88 -33.79
CA LEU A 144 -8.82 5.71 -32.34
C LEU A 144 -7.41 5.64 -31.70
N ALA A 145 -6.44 4.99 -32.35
CA ALA A 145 -5.06 4.95 -31.86
C ALA A 145 -4.39 6.33 -31.86
N VAL A 146 -4.64 7.15 -32.88
CA VAL A 146 -4.16 8.54 -32.93
C VAL A 146 -4.81 9.36 -31.82
N LEU A 147 -6.13 9.27 -31.68
CA LEU A 147 -6.88 9.99 -30.63
C LEU A 147 -6.39 9.65 -29.22
N ILE A 148 -6.06 8.38 -28.96
CA ILE A 148 -5.48 7.95 -27.67
C ILE A 148 -4.09 8.56 -27.46
N LEU A 149 -3.25 8.62 -28.49
CA LEU A 149 -1.90 9.18 -28.38
C LEU A 149 -1.89 10.71 -28.28
N GLU A 150 -2.90 11.38 -28.85
CA GLU A 150 -3.10 12.82 -28.72
C GLU A 150 -3.79 13.20 -27.40
N SER A 151 -4.33 12.21 -26.68
CA SER A 151 -4.85 12.39 -25.33
C SER A 151 -3.76 12.30 -24.27
N ASP A 152 -4.08 12.65 -23.02
CA ASP A 152 -3.17 12.52 -21.87
C ASP A 152 -2.91 11.05 -21.43
N TYR A 153 -3.09 10.06 -22.32
CA TYR A 153 -2.87 8.66 -22.02
C TYR A 153 -1.38 8.32 -22.00
N ASP A 154 -0.83 8.16 -20.80
CA ASP A 154 0.57 7.78 -20.60
C ASP A 154 0.86 6.35 -21.12
N THR A 155 1.64 6.26 -22.19
CA THR A 155 2.05 5.02 -22.84
C THR A 155 3.45 5.14 -23.45
N ASN A 156 4.19 4.03 -23.46
CA ASN A 156 5.46 3.92 -24.21
C ASN A 156 5.27 3.29 -25.59
N MET A 157 4.04 2.99 -25.99
CA MET A 157 3.75 2.38 -27.28
C MET A 157 3.94 3.41 -28.38
N ASN A 158 4.72 3.06 -29.42
CA ASN A 158 4.70 3.81 -30.67
C ASN A 158 3.35 3.66 -31.38
N ARG A 159 3.13 4.44 -32.44
CA ARG A 159 1.87 4.48 -33.18
C ARG A 159 1.43 3.10 -33.71
N ASP A 160 2.37 2.30 -34.22
CA ASP A 160 2.07 0.98 -34.75
C ASP A 160 1.67 -0.02 -33.66
N ASN A 161 2.39 -0.04 -32.55
CA ASN A 161 2.09 -0.90 -31.40
C ASN A 161 0.75 -0.51 -30.76
N MET A 162 0.45 0.80 -30.68
CA MET A 162 -0.85 1.28 -30.20
C MET A 162 -1.97 0.79 -31.12
N ARG A 163 -1.82 0.93 -32.44
CA ARG A 163 -2.81 0.43 -33.41
C ARG A 163 -3.06 -1.07 -33.29
N ILE A 164 -2.01 -1.87 -33.12
CA ILE A 164 -2.11 -3.32 -32.92
C ILE A 164 -2.86 -3.63 -31.61
N ALA A 165 -2.51 -2.95 -30.53
CA ALA A 165 -3.16 -3.11 -29.23
C ALA A 165 -4.65 -2.76 -29.28
N VAL A 166 -5.00 -1.62 -29.87
CA VAL A 166 -6.38 -1.17 -30.09
C VAL A 166 -7.15 -2.18 -30.92
N SER A 167 -6.59 -2.62 -32.06
CA SER A 167 -7.23 -3.60 -32.95
C SER A 167 -7.52 -4.92 -32.24
N ARG A 168 -6.61 -5.35 -31.37
CA ARG A 168 -6.79 -6.55 -30.55
C ARG A 168 -7.94 -6.35 -29.56
N ILE A 169 -7.94 -5.26 -28.80
CA ILE A 169 -8.99 -4.98 -27.79
C ILE A 169 -10.37 -4.89 -28.44
N LEU A 170 -10.50 -4.19 -29.58
CA LEU A 170 -11.76 -4.07 -30.31
C LEU A 170 -12.33 -5.44 -30.70
N ARG A 171 -11.48 -6.39 -31.11
CA ARG A 171 -11.91 -7.74 -31.52
C ARG A 171 -12.27 -8.65 -30.33
N THR A 172 -11.59 -8.49 -29.20
CA THR A 172 -11.75 -9.40 -28.06
C THR A 172 -12.77 -8.94 -27.03
N ASN A 173 -13.02 -7.63 -26.93
CA ASN A 173 -13.91 -7.08 -25.92
C ASN A 173 -15.33 -6.93 -26.47
N VAL A 174 -16.28 -7.59 -25.80
CA VAL A 174 -17.72 -7.62 -26.13
C VAL A 174 -18.41 -6.25 -26.12
N ALA A 175 -17.79 -5.24 -25.51
CA ALA A 175 -18.31 -3.88 -25.46
C ALA A 175 -18.20 -3.14 -26.81
N PHE A 176 -17.43 -3.66 -27.76
CA PHE A 176 -17.24 -3.05 -29.08
C PHE A 176 -17.83 -3.92 -30.17
N GLN A 177 -18.41 -3.27 -31.18
CA GLN A 177 -18.94 -3.93 -32.35
C GLN A 177 -18.41 -3.28 -33.63
N LYS A 178 -18.19 -4.11 -34.66
CA LYS A 178 -17.76 -3.64 -35.97
C LYS A 178 -18.96 -3.08 -36.72
N VAL A 179 -18.89 -1.81 -37.07
CA VAL A 179 -19.83 -1.13 -37.97
C VAL A 179 -19.26 -1.19 -39.39
N GLY A 180 -20.11 -1.14 -40.42
CA GLY A 180 -19.69 -1.24 -41.83
C GLY A 180 -18.50 -0.34 -42.19
N GLY A 181 -17.73 -0.73 -43.23
CA GLY A 181 -16.57 0.05 -43.68
C GLY A 181 -15.33 -0.03 -42.77
N GLY A 182 -15.25 -1.04 -41.91
CA GLY A 182 -14.09 -1.28 -41.03
C GLY A 182 -14.04 -0.40 -39.78
N LYS A 183 -15.14 0.30 -39.49
CA LYS A 183 -15.30 1.13 -38.30
C LYS A 183 -15.77 0.29 -37.11
N TRP A 184 -15.56 0.81 -35.91
CA TRP A 184 -15.99 0.19 -34.66
C TRP A 184 -16.76 1.19 -33.83
N ALA A 185 -17.79 0.74 -33.15
CA ALA A 185 -18.60 1.54 -32.23
C ALA A 185 -18.77 0.78 -30.91
N LEU A 186 -19.23 1.50 -29.89
CA LEU A 186 -19.75 0.87 -28.69
C LEU A 186 -21.04 0.10 -29.02
N ARG A 187 -21.21 -1.03 -28.34
CA ARG A 187 -22.42 -1.83 -28.42
C ARG A 187 -23.54 -1.25 -27.57
#